data_AF-A3WZZ9-F1
#
_entry.id   AF-A3WZZ9-F1
#
_cell.length_a   1.000
_cell.length_b   1.000
_cell.length_c   1.000
_cell.angle_alpha   90.00
_cell.angle_beta   90.00
_cell.angle_gamma   90.00
#
_symmetry.space_group_name_H-M   'P 1'
#
loop_
_entity.id
_entity.type
_entity.pdbx_description
1 polymer ?
#
loop_
_entity_poly.entity_id
_entity_poly.type
_entity_poly.pdbx_seq_one_letter_code
_entity_poly.pdbx_strand_id
1 'polypeptide(L)'
;MRDRAEATVSERASKPNVVDFTTAAKASRAPGSRRANLPDHPDAELIQACVEFGIAVQGMNGAFEVDPTDDADFAQRMDSALLKRARKQQELIATLRPTTLDGLRAKATVANMALTNDLDRSSALLSSLCTDVANVHRSSKNTAAVVLT
;
A
#
# COMPACT_ATOMS: atom_id res chain seq x y z
N MET A 1 6.05 39.43 -59.91
CA MET A 1 6.33 38.42 -58.87
C MET A 1 6.15 39.06 -57.50
N ARG A 2 5.05 38.74 -56.81
CA ARG A 2 4.87 38.74 -55.35
C ARG A 2 3.40 38.44 -55.08
N ASP A 3 3.07 37.16 -55.10
CA ASP A 3 1.80 36.62 -54.64
C ASP A 3 1.69 36.80 -53.12
N ARG A 4 0.61 37.43 -52.65
CA ARG A 4 0.23 37.49 -51.24
C ARG A 4 -0.63 36.27 -50.93
N ALA A 5 -0.07 35.30 -50.22
CA ALA A 5 -0.82 34.21 -49.63
C ALA A 5 -1.47 34.69 -48.33
N GLU A 6 -2.80 34.60 -48.26
CA GLU A 6 -3.60 34.79 -47.05
C GLU A 6 -3.37 33.61 -46.10
N ALA A 7 -2.91 33.88 -44.88
CA ALA A 7 -2.81 32.88 -43.83
C ALA A 7 -4.15 32.84 -43.07
N THR A 8 -4.94 31.78 -43.31
CA THR A 8 -6.14 31.47 -42.51
C THR A 8 -5.73 30.98 -41.13
N VAL A 9 -5.98 31.77 -40.08
CA VAL A 9 -5.81 31.37 -38.68
C VAL A 9 -7.00 30.49 -38.28
N SER A 10 -6.76 29.19 -38.12
CA SER A 10 -7.75 28.23 -37.60
C SER A 10 -7.81 28.33 -36.08
N GLU A 11 -8.78 29.09 -35.57
CA GLU A 11 -9.09 29.20 -34.14
C GLU A 11 -9.75 27.90 -33.62
N ARG A 12 -8.94 26.90 -33.22
CA ARG A 12 -9.44 25.77 -32.43
C ARG A 12 -9.62 26.23 -31.00
N ALA A 13 -10.85 26.60 -30.65
CA ALA A 13 -11.29 26.80 -29.28
C ALA A 13 -11.09 25.50 -28.47
N SER A 14 -9.97 25.42 -27.74
CA SER A 14 -9.71 24.38 -26.77
C SER A 14 -10.64 24.61 -25.58
N LYS A 15 -11.71 23.80 -25.47
CA LYS A 15 -12.57 23.79 -24.28
C LYS A 15 -11.71 23.53 -23.04
N PRO A 16 -11.89 24.27 -21.92
CA PRO A 16 -11.17 23.98 -20.69
C PRO A 16 -11.61 22.61 -20.17
N ASN A 17 -10.65 21.72 -19.96
CA ASN A 17 -10.88 20.41 -19.37
C ASN A 17 -11.10 20.60 -17.86
N VAL A 18 -12.34 20.90 -17.46
CA VAL A 18 -12.71 21.04 -16.04
C VAL A 18 -12.73 19.64 -15.44
N VAL A 19 -11.73 19.33 -14.62
CA VAL A 19 -11.66 18.06 -13.88
C VAL A 19 -12.74 18.09 -12.80
N ASP A 20 -13.76 17.24 -12.95
CA ASP A 20 -14.78 17.04 -11.93
C ASP A 20 -14.23 16.16 -10.81
N PHE A 21 -13.92 16.78 -9.66
CA PHE A 21 -13.38 16.06 -8.50
C PHE A 21 -14.42 15.16 -7.79
N THR A 22 -15.70 15.29 -8.13
CA THR A 22 -16.77 14.50 -7.49
C THR A 22 -16.82 13.06 -8.02
N THR A 23 -16.43 12.83 -9.27
CA THR A 23 -16.31 11.49 -9.87
C THR A 23 -15.11 10.73 -9.30
N ALA A 24 -13.97 11.39 -9.11
CA ALA A 24 -12.80 10.80 -8.43
C ALA A 24 -13.11 10.40 -6.97
N ALA A 25 -13.87 11.22 -6.25
CA ALA A 25 -14.30 10.94 -4.88
C ALA A 25 -15.32 9.79 -4.77
N LYS A 26 -16.14 9.55 -5.80
CA LYS A 26 -17.06 8.39 -5.85
C LYS A 26 -16.34 7.10 -6.24
N ALA A 27 -15.39 7.16 -7.18
CA ALA A 27 -14.61 6.00 -7.60
C ALA A 27 -13.74 5.41 -6.47
N SER A 28 -13.21 6.25 -5.57
CA SER A 28 -12.42 5.81 -4.42
C SER A 28 -13.25 5.12 -3.31
N ARG A 29 -14.58 5.27 -3.33
CA ARG A 29 -15.50 4.69 -2.33
C ARG A 29 -16.17 3.39 -2.78
N ALA A 30 -16.02 2.97 -4.03
CA ALA A 30 -16.57 1.70 -4.50
C ALA A 30 -15.77 0.52 -3.93
N PRO A 31 -16.40 -0.47 -3.26
CA PRO A 31 -15.69 -1.62 -2.67
C PRO A 31 -14.90 -2.46 -3.70
N GLY A 32 -15.23 -2.36 -4.99
CA GLY A 32 -14.51 -3.04 -6.08
C GLY A 32 -13.33 -2.29 -6.69
N SER A 33 -13.19 -0.97 -6.49
CA SER A 33 -12.14 -0.19 -7.18
C SER A 33 -10.74 -0.43 -6.62
N ARG A 34 -10.64 -0.83 -5.34
CA ARG A 34 -9.36 -1.26 -4.75
C ARG A 34 -8.87 -2.53 -5.43
N ARG A 35 -9.69 -3.58 -5.51
CA ARG A 35 -9.34 -4.85 -6.18
C ARG A 35 -9.08 -4.70 -7.68
N ALA A 36 -9.77 -3.79 -8.36
CA ALA A 36 -9.62 -3.57 -9.80
C ALA A 36 -8.22 -3.07 -10.22
N ASN A 37 -7.42 -2.55 -9.29
CA ASN A 37 -6.07 -2.03 -9.56
C ASN A 37 -4.95 -2.86 -8.92
N LEU A 38 -5.24 -4.05 -8.37
CA LEU A 38 -4.18 -4.90 -7.83
C LEU A 38 -3.39 -5.54 -8.97
N PRO A 39 -2.06 -5.65 -8.84
CA PRO A 39 -1.27 -6.49 -9.73
C PRO A 39 -1.83 -7.91 -9.78
N ASP A 40 -1.69 -8.57 -10.94
CA ASP A 40 -2.03 -9.99 -11.08
C ASP A 40 -0.99 -10.84 -10.34
N HIS A 41 -1.19 -11.00 -9.03
CA HIS A 41 -0.34 -11.78 -8.14
C HIS A 41 -1.20 -12.45 -7.07
N PRO A 42 -0.99 -13.74 -6.75
CA PRO A 42 -1.83 -14.48 -5.80
C PRO A 42 -1.84 -13.87 -4.39
N ASP A 43 -0.74 -13.23 -3.98
CA ASP A 43 -0.63 -12.52 -2.70
C ASP A 43 -0.79 -10.98 -2.84
N ALA A 44 -1.40 -10.47 -3.92
CA ALA A 44 -1.49 -9.03 -4.16
C ALA A 44 -2.16 -8.26 -3.01
N GLU A 45 -3.21 -8.82 -2.41
CA GLU A 45 -3.91 -8.21 -1.27
C GLU A 45 -3.00 -8.10 -0.03
N LEU A 46 -2.25 -9.15 0.27
CA LEU A 46 -1.27 -9.17 1.36
C LEU A 46 -0.16 -8.15 1.10
N ILE A 47 0.43 -8.17 -0.10
CA ILE A 47 1.53 -7.27 -0.46
C ILE A 47 1.07 -5.82 -0.39
N GLN A 48 -0.14 -5.51 -0.88
CA GLN A 48 -0.69 -4.17 -0.77
C GLN A 48 -0.88 -3.74 0.69
N ALA A 49 -1.44 -4.61 1.54
CA ALA A 49 -1.58 -4.32 2.97
C ALA A 49 -0.21 -4.03 3.61
N CYS A 50 0.81 -4.81 3.26
CA CYS A 50 2.20 -4.60 3.69
C CYS A 50 2.76 -3.24 3.23
N VAL A 51 2.51 -2.85 1.99
CA VAL A 51 2.93 -1.54 1.45
C VAL A 51 2.21 -0.40 2.19
N GLU A 52 0.89 -0.52 2.39
CA GLU A 52 0.12 0.50 3.12
C GLU A 52 0.57 0.64 4.58
N PHE A 53 0.94 -0.48 5.23
CA PHE A 53 1.56 -0.45 6.54
C PHE A 53 2.88 0.32 6.50
N GLY A 54 3.77 0.00 5.56
CA GLY A 54 5.06 0.68 5.42
C GLY A 54 4.90 2.19 5.21
N ILE A 55 3.97 2.61 4.35
CA ILE A 55 3.66 4.03 4.12
C ILE A 55 3.19 4.70 5.41
N ALA A 56 2.31 4.06 6.18
CA ALA A 56 1.80 4.64 7.43
C ALA A 56 2.90 4.80 8.48
N VAL A 57 3.78 3.80 8.62
CA VAL A 57 4.92 3.86 9.56
C VAL A 57 5.94 4.91 9.15
N GLN A 58 6.29 4.98 7.86
CA GLN A 58 7.23 5.99 7.37
C GLN A 58 6.67 7.40 7.48
N GLY A 59 5.37 7.59 7.22
CA GLY A 59 4.73 8.88 7.39
C GLY A 59 4.72 9.37 8.85
N MET A 60 4.61 8.45 9.81
CA MET A 60 4.69 8.76 11.25
C MET A 60 6.13 9.09 11.67
N ASN A 61 7.12 8.36 11.16
CA ASN A 61 8.53 8.59 11.50
C ASN A 61 9.12 9.82 10.83
N GLY A 62 8.67 10.14 9.63
CA GLY A 62 9.01 11.38 8.93
C GLY A 62 8.16 12.56 9.39
N ALA A 63 7.58 12.50 10.60
CA ALA A 63 6.80 13.53 11.27
C ALA A 63 7.18 14.91 10.73
N PHE A 64 6.20 15.67 10.24
CA PHE A 64 6.36 16.96 9.56
C PHE A 64 7.48 17.80 10.22
N GLU A 65 8.73 17.57 9.80
CA GLU A 65 9.92 18.22 10.38
C GLU A 65 9.90 19.71 10.05
N VAL A 66 9.04 20.07 9.10
CA VAL A 66 8.59 21.40 8.75
C VAL A 66 7.07 21.36 8.79
N ASP A 67 6.47 21.55 9.96
CA ASP A 67 5.06 21.93 10.03
C ASP A 67 4.93 23.35 9.48
N PRO A 68 4.36 23.57 8.28
CA PRO A 68 4.20 24.92 7.73
C PRO A 68 3.20 25.76 8.53
N THR A 69 2.45 25.13 9.43
CA THR A 69 1.45 25.75 10.29
C THR A 69 1.97 26.08 11.70
N ASP A 70 3.16 25.61 12.08
CA ASP A 70 3.73 25.74 13.43
C ASP A 70 2.74 25.29 14.54
N ASP A 71 1.82 24.37 14.20
CA ASP A 71 0.72 23.86 15.02
C ASP A 71 1.01 22.41 15.43
N ALA A 72 1.64 22.24 16.59
CA ALA A 72 1.93 20.94 17.19
C ALA A 72 0.69 20.03 17.29
N ASP A 73 -0.52 20.59 17.43
CA ASP A 73 -1.75 19.80 17.51
C ASP A 73 -2.09 19.16 16.15
N PHE A 74 -1.77 19.82 15.04
CA PHE A 74 -1.96 19.25 13.70
C PHE A 74 -1.04 18.05 13.48
N ALA A 75 0.27 18.21 13.75
CA ALA A 75 1.25 17.14 13.62
C ALA A 75 0.84 15.91 14.48
N GLN A 76 0.46 16.13 15.74
CA GLN A 76 0.03 15.06 16.63
C GLN A 76 -1.25 14.34 16.15
N ARG A 77 -2.20 15.08 15.56
CA ARG A 77 -3.41 14.49 14.97
C ARG A 77 -3.08 13.61 13.78
N MET A 78 -2.13 14.02 12.94
CA MET A 78 -1.68 13.25 11.78
C MET A 78 -0.93 11.98 12.20
N ASP A 79 -0.01 12.07 13.16
CA ASP A 79 0.70 10.91 13.70
C ASP A 79 -0.27 9.90 14.30
N SER A 80 -1.26 10.39 15.05
CA SER A 80 -2.32 9.56 15.61
C SER A 80 -3.16 8.85 14.53
N ALA A 81 -3.43 9.53 13.41
CA ALA A 81 -4.16 8.95 12.29
C ALA A 81 -3.33 7.88 11.57
N LEU A 82 -2.05 8.13 11.34
CA LEU A 82 -1.11 7.20 10.72
C LEU A 82 -0.87 5.97 11.60
N LEU A 83 -0.73 6.14 12.91
CA LEU A 83 -0.62 5.05 13.87
C LEU A 83 -1.86 4.15 13.84
N LYS A 84 -3.07 4.73 13.83
CA LYS A 84 -4.32 3.96 13.69
C LYS A 84 -4.37 3.20 12.36
N ARG A 85 -3.91 3.83 11.27
CA ARG A 85 -3.84 3.18 9.96
C ARG A 85 -2.85 2.02 9.96
N ALA A 86 -1.66 2.20 10.53
CA ALA A 86 -0.65 1.16 10.65
C ALA A 86 -1.19 -0.05 11.44
N ARG A 87 -1.82 0.18 12.60
CA ARG A 87 -2.42 -0.90 13.40
C ARG A 87 -3.50 -1.68 12.64
N LYS A 88 -4.38 -0.97 11.94
CA LYS A 88 -5.42 -1.62 11.11
C LYS A 88 -4.79 -2.49 10.02
N GLN A 89 -3.74 -2.01 9.35
CA GLN A 89 -3.07 -2.78 8.32
C GLN A 89 -2.33 -3.98 8.91
N GLN A 90 -1.70 -3.82 10.07
CA GLN A 90 -1.03 -4.91 10.78
C GLN A 90 -2.00 -6.04 11.16
N GLU A 91 -3.18 -5.70 11.68
CA GLU A 91 -4.25 -6.67 11.96
C GLU A 91 -4.67 -7.40 10.68
N LEU A 92 -4.88 -6.67 9.58
CA LEU A 92 -5.22 -7.28 8.29
C LEU A 92 -4.13 -8.24 7.81
N ILE A 93 -2.86 -7.81 7.82
CA ILE A 93 -1.70 -8.62 7.41
C ILE A 93 -1.61 -9.90 8.25
N ALA A 94 -1.89 -9.83 9.55
CA ALA A 94 -1.89 -11.00 10.42
C ALA A 94 -2.97 -12.04 10.03
N THR A 95 -4.08 -11.62 9.43
CA THR A 95 -5.13 -12.54 8.95
C THR A 95 -4.87 -13.11 7.56
N LEU A 96 -4.08 -12.43 6.73
CA LEU A 96 -3.78 -12.84 5.37
C LEU A 96 -2.64 -13.86 5.35
N ARG A 97 -2.87 -15.00 4.71
CA ARG A 97 -1.88 -16.07 4.59
C ARG A 97 -1.12 -15.96 3.26
N PRO A 98 0.22 -15.87 3.26
CA PRO A 98 1.01 -15.89 2.05
C PRO A 98 0.95 -17.27 1.39
N THR A 99 0.82 -17.28 0.06
CA THR A 99 0.87 -18.47 -0.79
C THR A 99 2.18 -18.57 -1.57
N THR A 100 2.92 -17.46 -1.68
CA THR A 100 4.20 -17.34 -2.37
C THR A 100 5.32 -16.90 -1.43
N LEU A 101 6.57 -17.04 -1.88
CA LEU A 101 7.72 -16.50 -1.15
C LEU A 101 7.73 -14.98 -1.10
N ASP A 102 7.17 -14.30 -2.11
CA ASP A 102 7.13 -12.83 -2.14
C ASP A 102 6.14 -12.28 -1.11
N GLY A 103 4.97 -12.92 -0.96
CA GLY A 103 4.05 -12.61 0.13
C GLY A 103 4.66 -12.87 1.51
N LEU A 104 5.37 -13.99 1.68
CA LEU A 104 6.04 -14.31 2.95
C LEU A 104 7.14 -13.29 3.28
N ARG A 105 7.95 -12.91 2.30
CA ARG A 105 8.99 -11.87 2.44
C ARG A 105 8.38 -10.53 2.82
N ALA A 106 7.32 -10.09 2.13
CA ALA A 106 6.63 -8.84 2.44
C ALA A 106 6.12 -8.83 3.89
N LYS A 107 5.49 -9.93 4.33
CA LYS A 107 5.00 -10.08 5.70
C LYS A 107 6.13 -10.06 6.74
N ALA A 108 7.27 -10.68 6.43
CA ALA A 108 8.47 -10.63 7.27
C ALA A 108 9.06 -9.22 7.38
N THR A 109 9.09 -8.46 6.27
CA THR A 109 9.53 -7.05 6.27
C THR A 109 8.65 -6.19 7.17
N VAL A 110 7.33 -6.35 7.08
CA VAL A 110 6.37 -5.67 7.96
C VAL A 110 6.60 -6.02 9.42
N ALA A 111 6.79 -7.31 9.75
CA ALA A 111 7.05 -7.73 11.11
C ALA A 111 8.34 -7.10 11.68
N ASN A 112 9.39 -7.04 10.86
CA ASN A 112 10.62 -6.34 11.24
C ASN A 112 10.38 -4.85 11.48
N MET A 113 9.67 -4.15 10.57
CA MET A 113 9.32 -2.74 10.76
C MET A 113 8.46 -2.53 12.01
N ALA A 114 7.49 -3.41 12.28
CA ALA A 114 6.62 -3.31 13.45
C ALA A 114 7.43 -3.46 14.75
N LEU A 115 8.42 -4.36 14.77
CA LEU A 115 9.36 -4.51 15.89
C LEU A 115 10.24 -3.28 16.06
N THR A 116 10.84 -2.76 14.98
CA THR A 116 11.71 -1.57 15.03
C THR A 116 10.97 -0.33 15.56
N ASN A 117 9.66 -0.24 15.35
CA ASN A 117 8.83 0.90 15.73
C ASN A 117 7.94 0.66 16.96
N ASP A 118 8.14 -0.44 17.69
CA ASP A 118 7.32 -0.83 18.86
C ASP A 118 5.79 -0.85 18.60
N LEU A 119 5.41 -1.32 17.41
CA LEU A 119 4.02 -1.36 16.96
C LEU A 119 3.35 -2.72 17.22
N ASP A 120 4.11 -3.82 17.31
CA ASP A 120 3.55 -5.17 17.52
C ASP A 120 3.28 -5.54 18.98
N ARG A 121 2.46 -4.72 19.64
CA ARG A 121 2.09 -4.91 21.06
C ARG A 121 1.27 -6.17 21.35
N SER A 122 0.65 -6.75 20.32
CA SER A 122 -0.23 -7.92 20.48
C SER A 122 0.43 -9.24 20.07
N SER A 123 1.66 -9.19 19.54
CA SER A 123 2.40 -10.30 18.93
C SER A 123 1.65 -11.09 17.84
N ALA A 124 0.46 -10.65 17.43
CA ALA A 124 -0.39 -11.36 16.47
C ALA A 124 0.28 -11.49 15.09
N LEU A 125 0.98 -10.43 14.66
CA LEU A 125 1.68 -10.45 13.38
C LEU A 125 2.85 -11.44 13.42
N LEU A 126 3.67 -11.42 14.48
CA LEU A 126 4.79 -12.35 14.65
C LEU A 126 4.32 -13.80 14.77
N SER A 127 3.29 -14.08 15.56
CA SER A 127 2.71 -15.43 15.67
C SER A 127 2.18 -15.94 14.32
N SER A 128 1.53 -15.06 13.55
CA SER A 128 1.05 -15.37 12.21
C SER A 128 2.20 -15.67 11.26
N LEU A 129 3.24 -14.83 11.24
CA LEU A 129 4.45 -15.05 10.43
C LEU A 129 5.16 -16.38 10.77
N CYS A 130 5.33 -16.69 12.05
CA CYS A 130 5.93 -17.97 12.48
C CYS A 130 5.14 -19.17 11.95
N THR A 131 3.81 -19.08 11.99
CA THR A 131 2.91 -20.12 11.46
C THR A 131 3.09 -20.27 9.94
N ASP A 132 3.19 -19.16 9.22
CA ASP A 132 3.40 -19.14 7.77
C ASP A 132 4.75 -19.74 7.36
N VAL A 133 5.82 -19.37 8.06
CA VAL A 133 7.17 -19.94 7.84
C VAL A 133 7.15 -21.45 8.07
N ALA A 134 6.52 -21.91 9.16
CA ALA A 134 6.41 -23.34 9.45
C ALA A 134 5.64 -24.10 8.36
N ASN A 135 4.58 -23.48 7.80
CA ASN A 135 3.80 -24.07 6.73
C ASN A 135 4.60 -24.18 5.43
N VAL A 136 5.33 -23.12 5.03
CA VAL A 136 6.20 -23.15 3.85
C VAL A 136 7.30 -24.19 4.00
N HIS A 137 7.91 -24.29 5.19
CA HIS A 137 8.94 -25.29 5.47
C HIS A 137 8.41 -26.72 5.38
N ARG A 138 7.21 -27.00 5.92
CA ARG A 138 6.57 -28.31 5.78
C ARG A 138 6.25 -28.64 4.32
N SER A 139 5.70 -27.69 3.58
CA SER A 139 5.40 -27.89 2.15
C SER A 139 6.66 -28.22 1.36
N SER A 140 7.76 -27.50 1.59
CA SER A 140 9.06 -27.75 0.93
C SER A 140 9.57 -29.19 1.17
N LYS A 141 9.51 -29.67 2.42
CA LYS A 141 9.93 -31.04 2.76
C LYS A 141 9.08 -32.11 2.08
N ASN A 142 7.77 -31.91 2.00
CA ASN A 142 6.87 -32.87 1.36
C ASN A 142 7.10 -32.93 -0.15
N THR A 143 7.36 -31.79 -0.80
CA THR A 143 7.71 -31.76 -2.23
C THR A 143 9.04 -32.47 -2.50
N ALA A 144 10.04 -32.29 -1.63
CA ALA A 144 11.31 -33.00 -1.74
C ALA A 144 11.18 -34.52 -1.55
N ALA A 145 10.26 -34.97 -0.68
CA ALA A 145 10.01 -36.40 -0.48
C ALA A 145 9.33 -37.07 -1.68
N VAL A 146 8.41 -36.37 -2.38
CA VAL A 146 7.68 -36.89 -3.55
C VAL A 146 8.58 -36.99 -4.80
N VAL A 147 9.61 -36.16 -4.92
CA VAL A 147 10.54 -36.21 -6.07
C VAL A 147 11.56 -37.35 -5.95
N LEU A 148 11.72 -37.93 -4.76
CA LEU A 148 12.71 -38.99 -4.47
C LEU A 148 12.11 -40.41 -4.42
N THR A 149 10.82 -40.58 -4.74
CA THR A 149 10.11 -41.87 -4.85
C THR A 149 9.73 -42.15 -6.29
#